data_AF-A0A8T2XD87-F1
#
_entry.id   AF-A0A8T2XD87-F1
#
_cell.length_a   1.000
_cell.length_b   1.000
_cell.length_c   1.000
_cell.angle_alpha   90.00
_cell.angle_beta   90.00
_cell.angle_gamma   90.00
#
_symmetry.space_group_name_H-M   'P 1'
#
loop_
_entity.id
_entity.type
_entity.pdbx_description
1 polymer ?
#
loop_
_entity_poly.entity_id
_entity_poly.type
_entity_poly.pdbx_seq_one_letter_code
_entity_poly.pdbx_strand_id
1 'polypeptide(L)'
;MLWLHLQATLYRTSSLEAEIRQATKDTLKEINGVGMHCLCGKLVAGDCRDCLQREISIRLQNEGYNCAICKSKWKRSEEIPSGEHTFLEVVGKLSSKKGEVRVVIELNFRAEFEMAKANQEYNQLISRLPEVYVGKAERLKALIKILCSAAKKCMKEKKMHLGPWRKHKYMQSKWIATCERTTPAPLPGGFSARPAKPRASMLTYDLLETLPVLHCTAVKVL
;
A
#
# COMPACT_ATOMS: atom_id res chain seq x y z
N MET A 1 20.32 18.02 16.63
CA MET A 1 19.31 17.57 17.62
C MET A 1 18.23 16.66 17.00
N LEU A 2 17.54 17.06 15.92
CA LEU A 2 16.51 16.23 15.24
C LEU A 2 17.01 14.84 14.79
N TRP A 3 18.26 14.79 14.32
CA TRP A 3 18.90 13.54 13.89
C TRP A 3 19.03 12.50 15.01
N LEU A 4 19.57 12.87 16.18
CA LEU A 4 19.71 11.96 17.33
C LEU A 4 18.35 11.40 17.76
N HIS A 5 17.32 12.24 17.74
CA HIS A 5 15.95 11.81 18.06
C HIS A 5 15.38 10.85 17.02
N LEU A 6 15.59 11.09 15.73
CA LEU A 6 15.16 10.16 14.69
C LEU A 6 15.85 8.81 14.87
N GLN A 7 17.17 8.80 15.05
CA GLN A 7 17.94 7.57 15.23
C GLN A 7 17.48 6.81 16.48
N ALA A 8 17.43 7.46 17.63
CA ALA A 8 16.94 6.84 18.87
C ALA A 8 15.52 6.26 18.70
N THR A 9 14.66 6.93 17.93
CA THR A 9 13.29 6.45 17.67
C THR A 9 13.28 5.27 16.69
N LEU A 10 14.10 5.26 15.64
CA LEU A 10 14.13 4.16 14.66
C LEU A 10 14.70 2.86 15.23
N TYR A 11 15.77 2.94 16.02
CA TYR A 11 16.49 1.76 16.51
C TYR A 11 15.89 1.13 17.76
N ARG A 12 15.03 1.85 18.49
CA ARG A 12 14.37 1.31 19.68
C ARG A 12 13.31 0.27 19.28
N THR A 13 13.62 -1.02 19.34
CA THR A 13 12.73 -2.14 18.95
C THR A 13 12.46 -3.11 20.10
N SER A 14 11.24 -3.62 20.24
CA SER A 14 10.93 -4.78 21.10
C SER A 14 11.13 -6.11 20.38
N SER A 15 11.19 -7.22 21.11
CA SER A 15 11.29 -8.58 20.55
C SER A 15 10.20 -8.86 19.51
N LEU A 16 8.94 -8.62 19.86
CA LEU A 16 7.80 -8.77 18.95
C LEU A 16 7.98 -7.98 17.64
N GLU A 17 8.53 -6.77 17.71
CA GLU A 17 8.74 -5.95 16.51
C GLU A 17 9.91 -6.46 15.67
N ALA A 18 10.92 -7.08 16.29
CA ALA A 18 12.04 -7.70 15.59
C ALA A 18 11.59 -8.98 14.88
N GLU A 19 10.80 -9.82 15.55
CA GLU A 19 10.20 -11.03 14.99
C GLU A 19 9.31 -10.70 13.78
N ILE A 20 8.33 -9.79 13.94
CA ILE A 20 7.46 -9.38 12.84
C ILE A 20 8.25 -8.76 11.69
N ARG A 21 9.31 -7.98 11.99
CA ARG A 21 10.17 -7.38 10.96
C ARG A 21 10.91 -8.46 10.17
N GLN A 22 11.42 -9.49 10.84
CA GLN A 22 12.11 -10.59 10.19
C GLN A 22 11.14 -11.41 9.33
N ALA A 23 9.98 -11.79 9.87
CA ALA A 23 8.93 -12.51 9.14
C ALA A 23 8.46 -11.73 7.89
N THR A 24 8.21 -10.43 8.03
CA THR A 24 7.83 -9.56 6.89
C THR A 24 8.94 -9.52 5.84
N LYS A 25 10.20 -9.43 6.27
CA LYS A 25 11.36 -9.38 5.36
C LYS A 25 11.53 -10.69 4.60
N ASP A 26 11.35 -11.83 5.25
CA ASP A 26 11.51 -13.14 4.61
C ASP A 26 10.35 -13.42 3.65
N THR A 27 9.11 -13.12 4.05
CA THR A 27 7.94 -13.11 3.17
C THR A 27 8.18 -12.26 1.91
N LEU A 28 8.70 -11.03 2.04
CA LEU A 28 8.96 -10.17 0.88
C LEU A 28 10.03 -10.75 -0.06
N LYS A 29 11.08 -11.38 0.47
CA LYS A 29 12.10 -12.05 -0.37
C LYS A 29 11.49 -13.21 -1.16
N GLU A 30 10.66 -14.01 -0.52
CA GLU A 30 10.01 -15.15 -1.18
C GLU A 30 9.05 -14.68 -2.28
N ILE A 31 8.24 -13.65 -2.02
CA ILE A 31 7.35 -13.04 -3.01
C ILE A 31 8.15 -12.53 -4.21
N ASN A 32 9.27 -11.84 -3.96
CA ASN A 32 10.14 -11.32 -5.02
C ASN A 32 10.86 -12.44 -5.80
N GLY A 33 11.13 -13.58 -5.17
CA GLY A 33 11.81 -14.71 -5.80
C GLY A 33 10.87 -15.58 -6.66
N VAL A 34 9.65 -15.83 -6.19
CA VAL A 34 8.65 -16.66 -6.90
C VAL A 34 7.86 -15.82 -7.92
N GLY A 35 7.76 -14.52 -7.69
CA GLY A 35 6.80 -13.66 -8.35
C GLY A 35 5.40 -13.86 -7.77
N MET A 36 4.58 -12.81 -7.88
CA MET A 36 3.17 -12.85 -7.48
C MET A 36 2.30 -12.46 -8.67
N HIS A 37 1.30 -13.29 -8.98
CA HIS A 37 0.30 -12.95 -9.99
C HIS A 37 -0.77 -12.04 -9.38
N CYS A 38 -0.97 -10.86 -9.98
CA CYS A 38 -2.08 -10.00 -9.58
C CYS A 38 -3.42 -10.64 -9.98
N LEU A 39 -4.24 -10.98 -8.99
CA LEU A 39 -5.63 -11.44 -9.21
C LEU A 39 -6.62 -10.28 -9.36
N CYS A 40 -6.11 -9.05 -9.36
CA CYS A 40 -6.90 -7.82 -9.39
C CYS A 40 -7.55 -7.53 -10.75
N GLY A 41 -7.16 -8.24 -11.82
CA GLY A 41 -7.61 -7.98 -13.19
C GLY A 41 -7.18 -6.62 -13.75
N LYS A 42 -6.36 -5.86 -13.00
CA LYS A 42 -5.83 -4.56 -13.45
C LYS A 42 -4.54 -4.81 -14.23
N LEU A 43 -4.52 -4.38 -15.49
CA LEU A 43 -3.32 -4.28 -16.33
C LEU A 43 -2.46 -3.12 -15.79
N VAL A 44 -1.73 -3.34 -14.70
CA VAL A 44 -0.71 -2.39 -14.24
C VAL A 44 0.64 -3.04 -14.44
N ALA A 45 1.51 -2.37 -15.21
CA ALA A 45 2.92 -2.71 -15.27
C ALA A 45 3.53 -2.43 -13.89
N GLY A 46 3.80 -3.48 -13.11
CA GLY A 46 4.43 -3.40 -11.79
C GLY A 46 3.73 -4.22 -10.71
N ASP A 47 4.31 -4.22 -9.50
CA ASP A 47 3.81 -4.96 -8.35
C ASP A 47 2.55 -4.29 -7.78
N CYS A 48 1.42 -5.01 -7.78
CA CYS A 48 0.18 -4.48 -7.23
C CYS A 48 0.23 -4.42 -5.70
N ARG A 49 0.16 -3.21 -5.13
CA ARG A 49 0.15 -2.96 -3.68
C ARG A 49 -0.93 -3.76 -2.94
N ASP A 50 -2.15 -3.80 -3.46
CA ASP A 50 -3.27 -4.48 -2.79
C ASP A 50 -3.05 -5.99 -2.73
N CYS A 51 -2.57 -6.60 -3.82
CA CYS A 51 -2.21 -8.02 -3.85
C CYS A 51 -1.00 -8.30 -2.96
N LEU A 52 -0.01 -7.42 -2.95
CA LEU A 52 1.17 -7.56 -2.10
C LEU A 52 0.80 -7.54 -0.61
N GLN A 53 -0.02 -6.56 -0.19
CA GLN A 53 -0.52 -6.50 1.18
C GLN A 53 -1.36 -7.74 1.55
N ARG A 54 -2.20 -8.23 0.63
CA ARG A 54 -2.97 -9.47 0.82
C ARG A 54 -2.06 -10.67 1.02
N GLU A 55 -1.09 -10.87 0.15
CA GLU A 55 -0.18 -12.00 0.20
C GLU A 55 0.65 -11.99 1.49
N ILE A 56 1.21 -10.84 1.86
CA ILE A 56 1.93 -10.69 3.13
C ILE A 56 1.03 -10.99 4.32
N SER A 57 -0.22 -10.48 4.31
CA SER A 57 -1.17 -10.74 5.38
C SER A 57 -1.51 -12.22 5.53
N ILE A 58 -1.63 -12.96 4.42
CA ILE A 58 -1.89 -14.40 4.42
C ILE A 58 -0.68 -15.16 4.98
N ARG A 59 0.55 -14.87 4.52
CA ARG A 59 1.74 -15.57 4.99
C ARG A 59 2.00 -15.36 6.48
N LEU A 60 1.89 -14.11 6.95
CA LEU A 60 2.01 -13.81 8.38
C LEU A 60 0.91 -14.50 9.20
N GLN A 61 -0.32 -14.62 8.68
CA GLN A 61 -1.37 -15.39 9.34
C GLN A 61 -1.05 -16.89 9.41
N ASN A 62 -0.49 -17.46 8.34
CA ASN A 62 -0.06 -18.87 8.30
C ASN A 62 1.08 -19.15 9.29
N GLU A 63 1.93 -18.16 9.57
CA GLU A 63 2.95 -18.21 10.63
C GLU A 63 2.38 -18.00 12.06
N GLY A 64 1.07 -17.77 12.19
CA GLY A 64 0.38 -17.62 13.47
C GLY A 64 0.25 -16.19 13.98
N TYR A 65 0.65 -15.17 13.21
CA TYR A 65 0.43 -13.77 13.58
C TYR A 65 -1.02 -13.36 13.34
N ASN A 66 -1.61 -12.60 14.28
CA ASN A 66 -2.86 -11.89 14.04
C ASN A 66 -2.59 -10.66 13.15
N CYS A 67 -2.32 -10.90 11.87
CA CYS A 67 -2.08 -9.88 10.85
C CYS A 67 -3.37 -9.57 10.08
N ALA A 68 -3.62 -8.29 9.78
CA ALA A 68 -4.70 -7.89 8.90
C ALA A 68 -4.32 -6.65 8.09
N ILE A 69 -5.08 -6.41 7.02
CA ILE A 69 -5.03 -5.15 6.28
C ILE A 69 -5.93 -4.15 6.99
N CYS A 70 -5.38 -2.99 7.29
CA CYS A 70 -6.09 -1.87 7.88
C CYS A 70 -6.29 -0.78 6.82
N LYS A 71 -7.54 -0.34 6.65
CA LYS A 71 -7.91 0.79 5.79
C LYS A 71 -8.39 1.96 6.64
N SER A 72 -7.61 3.03 6.69
CA SER A 72 -8.03 4.29 7.29
C SER A 72 -8.72 5.17 6.25
N LYS A 73 -9.75 5.91 6.69
CA LYS A 73 -10.46 6.90 5.88
C LYS A 73 -10.71 8.13 6.75
N TRP A 74 -10.44 9.32 6.23
CA TRP A 74 -10.73 10.57 6.94
C TRP A 74 -11.41 11.58 6.03
N LYS A 75 -12.33 12.34 6.63
CA LYS A 75 -13.06 13.41 5.95
C LYS A 75 -12.17 14.66 5.83
N ARG A 76 -12.53 15.52 4.89
CA ARG A 76 -11.93 16.85 4.75
C ARG A 76 -12.18 17.66 6.03
N SER A 77 -11.20 18.45 6.42
CA SER A 77 -11.31 19.53 7.41
C SER A 77 -10.69 20.80 6.86
N GLU A 78 -10.69 21.89 7.64
CA GLU A 78 -10.05 23.15 7.26
C GLU A 78 -8.54 22.99 6.99
N GLU A 79 -7.87 22.11 7.73
CA GLU A 79 -6.41 21.99 7.66
C GLU A 79 -5.91 20.96 6.63
N ILE A 80 -6.73 19.93 6.36
CA ILE A 80 -6.35 18.76 5.57
C ILE A 80 -7.47 18.27 4.63
N PRO A 81 -7.15 17.83 3.41
CA PRO A 81 -8.12 17.20 2.53
C PRO A 81 -8.51 15.80 3.03
N SER A 82 -9.65 15.29 2.54
CA SER A 82 -10.04 13.90 2.73
C SER A 82 -9.03 12.95 2.09
N GLY A 83 -8.97 11.73 2.59
CA GLY A 83 -8.13 10.69 2.02
C GLY A 83 -8.39 9.34 2.64
N GLU A 84 -7.69 8.34 2.11
CA GLU A 84 -7.66 6.99 2.62
C GLU A 84 -6.24 6.42 2.51
N HIS A 85 -5.95 5.42 3.33
CA HIS A 85 -4.66 4.75 3.33
C HIS A 85 -4.79 3.29 3.74
N THR A 86 -4.03 2.40 3.10
CA THR A 86 -3.99 0.98 3.44
C THR A 86 -2.61 0.58 3.95
N PHE A 87 -2.59 -0.12 5.07
CA PHE A 87 -1.37 -0.62 5.71
C PHE A 87 -1.67 -1.98 6.35
N LEU A 88 -0.63 -2.65 6.87
CA LEU A 88 -0.77 -3.92 7.57
C LEU A 88 -0.62 -3.68 9.08
N GLU A 89 -1.38 -4.40 9.89
CA GLU A 89 -1.31 -4.32 11.35
C GLU A 89 -1.29 -5.72 11.96
N VAL A 90 -0.32 -5.97 12.84
CA VAL A 90 -0.23 -7.18 13.66
C VAL A 90 -0.61 -6.84 15.10
N VAL A 91 -1.53 -7.60 15.67
CA VAL A 91 -1.96 -7.45 17.07
C VAL A 91 -1.33 -8.57 17.91
N GLY A 92 -0.41 -8.22 18.80
CA GLY A 92 0.19 -9.12 19.77
C GLY A 92 -0.47 -8.99 21.15
N LYS A 93 -0.60 -10.10 21.89
CA LYS A 93 -1.04 -10.08 23.29
C LYS A 93 0.18 -9.99 24.20
N LEU A 94 0.23 -8.99 25.08
CA LEU A 94 1.39 -8.77 25.94
C LEU A 94 1.10 -9.29 27.35
N SER A 95 1.09 -10.62 27.55
CA SER A 95 0.64 -11.28 28.80
C SER A 95 -0.76 -10.86 29.28
N SER A 96 -1.39 -11.62 30.18
CA SER A 96 -2.80 -11.43 30.56
C SER A 96 -3.12 -10.09 31.26
N LYS A 97 -2.14 -9.21 31.50
CA LYS A 97 -2.29 -7.98 32.31
C LYS A 97 -1.91 -6.66 31.61
N LYS A 98 -1.28 -6.66 30.43
CA LYS A 98 -0.70 -5.44 29.80
C LYS A 98 -1.37 -4.97 28.50
N GLY A 99 -2.56 -5.50 28.19
CA GLY A 99 -3.34 -5.11 27.02
C GLY A 99 -2.76 -5.60 25.69
N GLU A 100 -3.40 -5.20 24.60
CA GLU A 100 -2.99 -5.52 23.23
C GLU A 100 -1.91 -4.55 22.74
N VAL A 101 -0.94 -5.07 21.99
CA VAL A 101 0.09 -4.28 21.31
C VAL A 101 -0.11 -4.34 19.81
N ARG A 102 -0.19 -3.17 19.20
CA ARG A 102 -0.39 -3.01 17.75
C ARG A 102 0.94 -2.64 17.09
N VAL A 103 1.35 -3.46 16.12
CA VAL A 103 2.54 -3.25 15.30
C VAL A 103 2.09 -2.94 13.88
N VAL A 104 2.43 -1.76 13.40
CA VAL A 104 2.17 -1.29 12.03
C VAL A 104 3.28 -1.76 11.10
N ILE A 105 2.89 -2.25 9.93
CA ILE A 105 3.75 -2.56 8.79
C ILE A 105 3.36 -1.64 7.63
N GLU A 106 4.25 -0.72 7.26
CA GLU A 106 4.12 0.14 6.08
C GLU A 106 5.19 -0.25 5.06
N LEU A 107 4.77 -0.62 3.85
CA LEU A 107 5.67 -1.20 2.84
C LEU A 107 6.48 -0.15 2.09
N ASN A 108 5.98 1.09 1.99
CA ASN A 108 6.60 2.20 1.24
C ASN A 108 6.87 3.41 2.14
N PHE A 109 7.33 3.17 3.36
CA PHE A 109 7.40 4.18 4.42
C PHE A 109 8.31 5.36 4.05
N ARG A 110 9.44 5.12 3.38
CA ARG A 110 10.34 6.20 2.96
C ARG A 110 9.66 7.15 1.97
N ALA A 111 9.03 6.60 0.93
CA ALA A 111 8.33 7.36 -0.11
C ALA A 111 7.21 8.26 0.46
N GLU A 112 6.59 7.85 1.57
CA GLU A 112 5.59 8.65 2.30
C GLU A 112 6.13 9.98 2.85
N PHE A 113 7.45 10.18 2.88
CA PHE A 113 8.09 11.42 3.36
C PHE A 113 9.00 12.09 2.35
N GLU A 114 9.21 11.52 1.16
CA GLU A 114 10.03 12.15 0.11
C GLU A 114 9.40 13.45 -0.40
N MET A 115 10.23 14.45 -0.71
CA MET A 115 9.77 15.71 -1.29
C MET A 115 10.67 16.10 -2.46
N ALA A 116 10.09 16.25 -3.65
CA ALA A 116 10.81 16.61 -4.87
C ALA A 116 11.64 17.90 -4.72
N LYS A 117 11.12 18.88 -3.96
CA LYS A 117 11.77 20.17 -3.73
C LYS A 117 12.39 20.28 -2.33
N ALA A 118 12.84 19.19 -1.71
CA ALA A 118 13.54 19.26 -0.43
C ALA A 118 14.90 19.97 -0.50
N ASN A 119 15.49 20.27 0.66
CA ASN A 119 16.89 20.64 0.81
C ASN A 119 17.75 19.39 1.12
N GLN A 120 19.08 19.54 1.10
CA GLN A 120 19.99 18.42 1.30
C GLN A 120 19.89 17.81 2.71
N GLU A 121 19.73 18.63 3.75
CA GLU A 121 19.56 18.16 5.14
C GLU A 121 18.35 17.23 5.26
N TYR A 122 17.21 17.61 4.68
CA TYR A 122 16.01 16.79 4.68
C TYR A 122 16.17 15.51 3.86
N ASN A 123 16.78 15.59 2.66
CA ASN A 123 17.03 14.39 1.85
C ASN A 123 17.94 13.39 2.56
N GLN A 124 18.98 13.86 3.25
CA GLN A 124 19.83 13.00 4.08
C GLN A 124 19.03 12.36 5.23
N LEU A 125 18.07 13.07 5.82
CA LEU A 125 17.18 12.52 6.84
C LEU A 125 16.31 11.38 6.28
N ILE A 126 15.69 11.60 5.12
CA ILE A 126 14.79 10.62 4.49
C ILE A 126 15.54 9.39 3.98
N SER A 127 16.76 9.55 3.46
CA SER A 127 17.59 8.43 2.97
C SER A 127 17.88 7.35 4.03
N ARG A 128 17.77 7.70 5.32
CA ARG A 128 18.00 6.81 6.46
C ARG A 128 16.74 6.08 6.91
N LEU A 129 15.57 6.46 6.41
CA LEU A 129 14.34 5.75 6.72
C LEU A 129 14.36 4.36 6.08
N PRO A 130 13.83 3.34 6.74
CA PRO A 130 13.63 2.05 6.09
C PRO A 130 12.56 2.18 5.00
N GLU A 131 12.69 1.39 3.93
CA GLU A 131 11.64 1.29 2.92
C GLU A 131 10.39 0.68 3.54
N VAL A 132 10.56 -0.46 4.22
CA VAL A 132 9.51 -1.13 4.99
C VAL A 132 9.65 -0.76 6.46
N TYR A 133 8.68 -0.02 6.99
CA TYR A 133 8.59 0.25 8.42
C TYR A 133 7.82 -0.88 9.11
N VAL A 134 8.40 -1.43 10.18
CA VAL A 134 7.72 -2.35 11.10
C VAL A 134 7.90 -1.83 12.52
N GLY A 135 6.80 -1.42 13.15
CA GLY A 135 6.85 -0.90 14.50
C GLY A 135 5.54 -0.50 15.16
N LYS A 136 5.59 -0.33 16.48
CA LYS A 136 4.46 0.07 17.31
C LYS A 136 3.87 1.41 16.89
N ALA A 137 2.56 1.56 17.08
CA ALA A 137 1.81 2.75 16.73
C ALA A 137 2.34 4.02 17.43
N GLU A 138 2.76 3.91 18.69
CA GLU A 138 3.30 5.04 19.46
C GLU A 138 4.63 5.53 18.90
N ARG A 139 5.48 4.59 18.46
CA ARG A 139 6.76 4.90 17.82
C ARG A 139 6.54 5.54 16.46
N LEU A 140 5.60 5.03 15.69
CA LEU A 140 5.21 5.61 14.41
C LEU A 140 4.70 7.05 14.60
N LYS A 141 3.87 7.30 15.62
CA LYS A 141 3.39 8.64 15.98
C LYS A 141 4.54 9.61 16.27
N ALA A 142 5.57 9.15 17.00
CA ALA A 142 6.76 9.94 17.27
C ALA A 142 7.57 10.24 15.99
N LEU A 143 7.77 9.24 15.13
CA LEU A 143 8.45 9.40 13.84
C LEU A 143 7.73 10.41 12.94
N ILE A 144 6.40 10.30 12.80
CA ILE A 144 5.60 11.24 12.02
C ILE A 144 5.77 12.67 12.54
N LYS A 145 5.83 12.87 13.86
CA LYS A 145 6.10 14.18 14.46
C LYS A 145 7.45 14.73 14.03
N ILE A 146 8.51 13.95 14.17
CA ILE A 146 9.88 14.35 13.82
C ILE A 146 9.98 14.69 12.33
N LEU A 147 9.47 13.82 11.46
CA LEU A 147 9.57 13.96 10.00
C LEU A 147 8.74 15.13 9.48
N CYS A 148 7.51 15.32 9.97
CA CYS A 148 6.70 16.48 9.57
C CYS A 148 7.30 17.81 10.07
N SER A 149 7.91 17.83 11.25
CA SER A 149 8.64 19.00 11.74
C SER A 149 9.85 19.33 10.85
N ALA A 150 10.61 18.31 10.43
CA ALA A 150 11.71 18.48 9.49
C ALA A 150 11.23 18.99 8.11
N ALA A 151 10.11 18.45 7.61
CA ALA A 151 9.50 18.89 6.34
C ALA A 151 9.08 20.35 6.43
N LYS A 152 8.43 20.76 7.53
CA LYS A 152 8.03 22.16 7.78
C LYS A 152 9.25 23.09 7.82
N LYS A 153 10.33 22.70 8.51
CA LYS A 153 11.59 23.46 8.55
C LYS A 153 12.16 23.64 7.15
N CYS A 154 12.32 22.54 6.40
CA CYS A 154 12.82 22.54 5.03
C CYS A 154 12.02 23.49 4.12
N MET A 155 10.69 23.42 4.14
CA MET A 155 9.86 24.26 3.28
C MET A 155 9.92 25.73 3.68
N LYS A 156 10.02 26.03 4.98
CA LYS A 156 10.21 27.40 5.48
C LYS A 156 11.51 28.01 4.96
N GLU A 157 12.62 27.28 5.04
CA GLU A 157 13.94 27.73 4.56
C GLU A 157 13.94 27.98 3.04
N LYS A 158 13.22 27.13 2.29
CA LYS A 158 13.06 27.29 0.85
C LYS A 158 12.02 28.34 0.44
N LYS A 159 11.39 29.03 1.40
CA LYS A 159 10.29 29.98 1.15
C LYS A 159 9.14 29.36 0.34
N MET A 160 8.82 28.11 0.62
CA MET A 160 7.76 27.34 -0.05
C MET A 160 6.68 26.91 0.92
N HIS A 161 5.44 26.77 0.44
CA HIS A 161 4.35 26.22 1.23
C HIS A 161 4.47 24.69 1.36
N LEU A 162 4.21 24.17 2.56
CA LEU A 162 4.10 22.73 2.81
C LEU A 162 2.70 22.26 2.39
N GLY A 163 2.65 21.32 1.45
CA GLY A 163 1.40 20.73 0.98
C GLY A 163 0.59 20.11 2.14
N PRO A 164 -0.76 20.20 2.13
CA PRO A 164 -1.60 19.66 3.20
C PRO A 164 -1.32 18.18 3.52
N TRP A 165 -1.01 17.37 2.51
CA TRP A 165 -0.70 15.94 2.66
C TRP A 165 0.63 15.64 3.35
N ARG A 166 1.51 16.65 3.53
CA ARG A 166 2.75 16.52 4.30
C ARG A 166 2.63 17.08 5.72
N LYS A 167 1.50 17.69 6.06
CA LYS A 167 1.24 18.19 7.41
C LYS A 167 1.05 17.03 8.39
N HIS A 168 1.39 17.30 9.65
CA HIS A 168 1.36 16.31 10.73
C HIS A 168 -0.01 15.64 10.89
N LYS A 169 -1.12 16.40 10.88
CA LYS A 169 -2.46 15.83 11.05
C LYS A 169 -2.81 14.85 9.92
N TYR A 170 -2.53 15.21 8.67
CA TYR A 170 -2.79 14.33 7.51
C TYR A 170 -1.97 13.05 7.61
N MET A 171 -0.67 13.17 7.91
CA MET A 171 0.20 12.01 8.05
C MET A 171 -0.23 11.12 9.23
N GLN A 172 -0.70 11.68 10.35
CA GLN A 172 -1.25 10.86 11.43
C GLN A 172 -2.53 10.11 11.02
N SER A 173 -3.42 10.74 10.25
CA SER A 173 -4.67 10.11 9.81
C SER A 173 -4.45 8.83 9.01
N LYS A 174 -3.31 8.70 8.31
CA LYS A 174 -2.98 7.48 7.55
C LYS A 174 -2.92 6.21 8.40
N TRP A 175 -2.36 6.29 9.61
CA TRP A 175 -2.09 5.10 10.43
C TRP A 175 -2.76 5.10 11.80
N ILE A 176 -3.16 6.27 12.32
CA ILE A 176 -3.64 6.42 13.70
C ILE A 176 -5.16 6.64 13.75
N ALA A 177 -5.80 6.97 12.62
CA ALA A 177 -7.26 7.07 12.58
C ALA A 177 -7.93 5.69 12.77
N THR A 178 -9.19 5.69 13.19
CA THR A 178 -10.03 4.50 13.18
C THR A 178 -9.97 3.88 11.78
N CYS A 179 -9.60 2.60 11.72
CA CYS A 179 -9.45 1.88 10.47
C CYS A 179 -10.34 0.64 10.45
N GLU A 180 -10.81 0.29 9.25
CA GLU A 180 -11.45 -0.98 8.97
C GLU A 180 -10.37 -2.05 8.90
N ARG A 181 -10.47 -3.09 9.73
CA ARG A 181 -9.53 -4.21 9.77
C ARG A 181 -10.11 -5.40 9.00
N THR A 182 -9.38 -5.92 8.03
CA THR A 182 -9.81 -7.05 7.19
C THR A 182 -8.74 -8.13 7.14
N THR A 183 -9.09 -9.34 7.55
CA THR A 183 -8.27 -10.54 7.39
C THR A 183 -8.62 -11.21 6.05
N PRO A 184 -7.72 -11.21 5.06
CA PRO A 184 -7.95 -11.94 3.82
C PRO A 184 -7.98 -13.45 4.10
N ALA A 185 -8.98 -14.15 3.57
CA ALA A 185 -8.99 -15.61 3.53
C ALA A 185 -8.13 -16.10 2.36
N PRO A 186 -7.40 -17.23 2.51
CA PRO A 186 -6.82 -17.94 1.37
C PRO A 186 -7.92 -18.26 0.36
N LEU A 187 -7.71 -17.92 -0.92
CA LEU A 187 -8.65 -18.34 -1.95
C LEU A 187 -8.53 -19.86 -2.12
N PRO A 188 -9.64 -20.63 -2.13
CA PRO A 188 -9.58 -22.04 -2.45
C PRO A 188 -9.04 -22.21 -3.87
N GLY A 189 -7.89 -22.87 -3.97
CA GLY A 189 -7.31 -23.28 -5.25
C GLY A 189 -8.26 -24.21 -5.98
N GLY A 190 -8.93 -23.69 -7.00
CA GLY A 190 -9.94 -24.41 -7.76
C GLY A 190 -10.65 -23.49 -8.73
N PHE A 191 -9.97 -23.11 -9.81
CA PHE A 191 -10.66 -22.56 -10.96
C PHE A 191 -11.45 -23.70 -11.63
N SER A 192 -12.68 -23.94 -11.18
CA SER A 192 -13.70 -24.46 -12.10
C SER A 192 -14.02 -23.31 -13.04
N ALA A 193 -13.55 -23.42 -14.28
CA ALA A 193 -13.87 -22.49 -15.36
C ALA A 193 -15.39 -22.44 -15.50
N ARG A 194 -16.02 -21.39 -14.94
CA ARG A 194 -17.40 -21.07 -15.31
C ARG A 194 -17.36 -20.64 -16.78
N PRO A 195 -18.17 -21.22 -17.68
CA PRO A 195 -18.22 -20.77 -19.05
C PRO A 195 -18.65 -19.30 -19.07
N ALA A 196 -17.87 -18.48 -19.75
CA ALA A 196 -18.20 -17.08 -19.97
C ALA A 196 -19.55 -17.02 -20.70
N LYS A 197 -20.56 -16.40 -20.08
CA LYS A 197 -21.79 -16.05 -20.77
C LYS A 197 -21.44 -15.08 -21.90
N PRO A 198 -21.79 -15.37 -23.16
CA PRO A 198 -21.60 -14.40 -24.23
C PRO A 198 -22.48 -13.18 -23.94
N ARG A 199 -21.85 -12.01 -23.78
CA ARG A 199 -22.54 -10.73 -23.87
C ARG A 199 -22.71 -10.43 -25.35
N ALA A 200 -23.86 -10.78 -25.91
CA ALA A 200 -24.27 -10.26 -27.21
C ALA A 200 -24.47 -8.73 -27.06
N SER A 201 -23.66 -7.96 -27.77
CA SER A 201 -23.86 -6.52 -27.91
C SER A 201 -25.08 -6.29 -28.81
N MET A 202 -26.09 -5.59 -28.30
CA MET A 202 -27.32 -5.25 -29.02
C MET A 202 -27.19 -4.02 -29.96
N LEU A 203 -25.96 -3.67 -30.37
CA LEU A 203 -25.71 -2.47 -31.18
C LEU A 203 -25.22 -2.75 -32.60
N THR A 204 -25.65 -3.85 -33.21
CA THR A 204 -25.62 -4.00 -34.67
C THR A 204 -27.00 -4.40 -35.14
N TYR A 205 -27.91 -3.44 -35.10
CA TYR A 205 -29.17 -3.48 -35.85
C TYR A 205 -28.90 -2.87 -37.22
N ASP A 206 -29.05 -3.72 -38.24
CA ASP A 206 -29.35 -3.47 -39.65
C ASP A 206 -28.58 -2.38 -40.41
N LEU A 207 -27.73 -2.84 -41.33
CA LEU A 207 -27.64 -2.23 -42.65
C LEU A 207 -27.21 -3.26 -43.71
N LEU A 208 -28.11 -3.46 -44.69
CA LEU A 208 -27.99 -4.20 -45.96
C LEU A 208 -28.71 -5.57 -46.06
N GLU A 209 -30.05 -5.53 -45.88
CA GLU A 209 -30.97 -6.30 -46.74
C GLU A 209 -31.28 -5.44 -47.97
N THR A 210 -30.70 -5.79 -49.13
CA THR A 210 -31.20 -5.67 -50.52
C THR A 210 -30.04 -5.43 -51.49
N LEU A 211 -29.73 -6.45 -52.31
CA LEU A 211 -29.55 -6.43 -53.78
C LEU A 211 -28.74 -7.67 -54.25
N PRO A 212 -28.92 -8.11 -55.51
CA PRO A 212 -29.04 -9.53 -55.86
C PRO A 212 -27.72 -10.24 -56.16
N VAL A 213 -27.82 -11.58 -56.12
CA VAL A 213 -26.85 -12.56 -56.62
C VAL A 213 -26.18 -12.10 -57.92
N LEU A 214 -24.90 -11.78 -57.87
CA LEU A 214 -24.03 -11.65 -59.04
C LEU A 214 -22.98 -12.77 -58.99
N HIS A 215 -23.22 -13.78 -59.83
CA HIS A 215 -22.21 -14.76 -60.22
C HIS A 215 -21.10 -14.04 -60.99
N CYS A 216 -19.89 -13.98 -60.43
CA CYS A 216 -18.70 -13.59 -61.18
C CYS A 216 -17.97 -14.84 -61.66
N THR A 217 -18.09 -15.14 -62.94
CA THR A 217 -17.30 -16.16 -63.63
C THR A 217 -15.89 -15.62 -63.87
N ALA A 218 -14.87 -16.32 -63.36
CA ALA A 218 -13.47 -15.97 -63.60
C ALA A 218 -13.06 -16.42 -65.01
N VAL A 219 -12.69 -15.46 -65.88
CA VAL A 219 -12.01 -15.74 -67.15
C VAL A 219 -10.50 -15.71 -66.90
N LYS A 220 -9.82 -16.83 -67.17
CA LYS A 220 -8.35 -16.88 -67.29
C LYS A 220 -7.97 -16.40 -68.68
N VAL A 221 -7.09 -15.40 -68.76
CA VAL A 221 -6.40 -15.01 -69.99
C VAL A 221 -4.96 -15.54 -69.89
N LEU A 222 -4.55 -16.28 -70.92
CA LEU A 222 -3.16 -16.63 -71.25
C LEU A 222 -2.52 -15.47 -72.03
#